data_AF-A0A3D6E996-F1
#
_entry.id   AF-A0A3D6E996-F1
#
_cell.length_a   1.000
_cell.length_b   1.000
_cell.length_c   1.000
_cell.angle_alpha   90.00
_cell.angle_beta   90.00
_cell.angle_gamma   90.00
#
_symmetry.space_group_name_H-M   'P 1'
#
loop_
_entity.id
_entity.type
_entity.pdbx_description
1 polymer ?
#
loop_
_entity_poly.entity_id
_entity_poly.type
_entity_poly.pdbx_seq_one_letter_code
_entity_poly.pdbx_strand_id
1 'polypeptide(L)'
;MKIIDFVAILGALAWLPQIISWIYLWLQKPKISVYHEEEAEVGFIKFGNAFNIRLSFLSRRKHALIDNIELCITDKDGANHTFKWIWYSETLYELQAPIVNATMAKQQNAIAINAYKDILIEKFIGFQSPSFLDRRKQLAYKLNSFIENQRTVGQIDADAIRRSNEYNELLRLYKNSMIWKTGDYSAICKIHIADTDTYMQHSFKFRLSDIEVETLKKNIEFARKIIDVEFINPQQQIEGTWLWTKPSIINM
;
A
#
# COMPACT_ATOMS: atom_id res chain seq x y z
N MET A 1 -42.57 -38.38 35.98
CA MET A 1 -41.65 -38.55 34.85
C MET A 1 -41.49 -40.04 34.60
N LYS A 2 -41.72 -40.49 33.37
CA LYS A 2 -41.43 -41.86 32.94
C LYS A 2 -39.92 -41.98 32.70
N ILE A 3 -39.38 -43.19 32.79
CA ILE A 3 -37.95 -43.47 32.50
C ILE A 3 -37.54 -42.92 31.12
N ILE A 4 -38.46 -42.97 30.15
CA ILE A 4 -38.33 -42.37 28.82
C ILE A 4 -38.05 -40.86 28.85
N ASP A 5 -38.67 -40.10 29.76
CA ASP A 5 -38.42 -38.66 29.89
C ASP A 5 -37.00 -38.40 30.40
N PHE A 6 -36.50 -39.26 31.27
CA PHE A 6 -35.15 -39.16 31.82
C PHE A 6 -34.08 -39.49 30.77
N VAL A 7 -34.32 -40.52 29.95
CA VAL A 7 -33.45 -40.89 28.82
C VAL A 7 -33.44 -39.78 27.76
N ALA A 8 -34.58 -39.15 27.48
CA ALA A 8 -34.67 -38.02 26.56
C ALA A 8 -33.88 -36.80 27.07
N ILE A 9 -33.95 -36.48 28.36
CA ILE A 9 -33.19 -35.38 28.97
C ILE A 9 -31.68 -35.67 28.93
N LEU A 10 -31.26 -36.90 29.24
CA LEU A 10 -29.84 -37.29 29.15
C LEU A 10 -29.32 -37.24 27.71
N GLY A 11 -30.13 -37.66 26.73
CA GLY A 11 -29.81 -37.55 25.31
C GLY A 11 -29.66 -36.10 24.85
N ALA A 12 -30.52 -35.19 25.32
CA ALA A 12 -30.40 -33.76 25.04
C ALA A 12 -29.17 -33.13 25.72
N LEU A 13 -28.85 -33.52 26.95
CA LEU A 13 -27.66 -33.06 27.68
C LEU A 13 -26.34 -33.54 27.04
N ALA A 14 -26.33 -34.67 26.33
CA ALA A 14 -25.16 -35.15 25.61
C ALA A 14 -24.70 -34.17 24.50
N TRP A 15 -25.61 -33.37 23.95
CA TRP A 15 -25.30 -32.34 22.96
C TRP A 15 -24.85 -31.01 23.58
N LEU A 16 -25.08 -30.80 24.88
CA LEU A 16 -24.80 -29.53 25.55
C LEU A 16 -23.32 -29.11 25.42
N PRO A 17 -22.32 -29.98 25.63
CA PRO A 17 -20.91 -29.61 25.45
C PRO A 17 -20.58 -29.18 24.02
N GLN A 18 -21.19 -29.83 23.03
CA GLN A 18 -20.97 -29.53 21.61
C GLN A 18 -21.59 -28.17 21.24
N ILE A 19 -22.82 -27.90 21.70
CA ILE A 19 -23.51 -26.62 21.49
C ILE A 19 -22.74 -25.47 22.16
N ILE A 20 -22.28 -25.67 23.39
CA ILE A 20 -21.46 -24.68 24.11
C ILE A 20 -20.15 -24.42 23.35
N SER A 21 -19.50 -25.47 22.84
CA SER A 21 -18.28 -25.34 22.02
C SER A 21 -18.54 -24.53 20.74
N TRP A 22 -19.64 -24.79 20.04
CA TRP A 22 -20.02 -24.02 18.84
C TRP A 22 -20.29 -22.55 19.15
N ILE A 23 -21.05 -22.26 20.20
CA ILE A 23 -21.32 -20.89 20.64
C ILE A 23 -20.00 -20.19 21.01
N TYR A 24 -19.12 -20.87 21.74
CA TYR A 24 -17.83 -20.33 22.13
C TYR A 24 -16.94 -20.02 20.92
N LEU A 25 -16.81 -20.96 19.97
CA LEU A 25 -16.04 -20.77 18.74
C LEU A 25 -16.63 -19.68 17.84
N TRP A 26 -17.96 -19.55 17.81
CA TRP A 26 -18.65 -18.52 17.04
C TRP A 26 -18.42 -17.13 17.63
N LEU A 27 -18.40 -16.99 18.96
CA LEU A 27 -18.12 -15.74 19.67
C LEU A 27 -16.63 -15.34 19.69
N GLN A 28 -15.71 -16.26 19.35
CA GLN A 28 -14.29 -15.94 19.29
C GLN A 28 -13.98 -14.95 18.17
N LYS A 29 -13.42 -13.80 18.55
CA LYS A 29 -12.86 -12.82 17.61
C LYS A 29 -11.51 -13.30 17.04
N PRO A 30 -11.21 -13.04 15.76
CA PRO A 30 -9.88 -13.22 15.22
C PRO A 30 -8.86 -12.43 16.03
N LYS A 31 -7.67 -13.03 16.20
CA LYS A 31 -6.51 -12.38 16.80
C LYS A 31 -5.39 -12.44 15.78
N ILE A 32 -5.19 -11.32 15.10
CA ILE A 32 -4.13 -11.15 14.12
C ILE A 32 -2.85 -10.73 14.86
N SER A 33 -1.71 -11.23 14.43
CA SER A 33 -0.39 -10.71 14.75
C SER A 33 0.24 -10.24 13.44
N VAL A 34 0.93 -9.11 13.49
CA VAL A 34 1.55 -8.47 12.33
C VAL A 34 3.05 -8.41 12.59
N TYR A 35 3.81 -8.74 11.56
CA TYR A 35 5.27 -8.65 11.55
C TYR A 35 5.68 -7.89 10.30
N HIS A 36 6.88 -7.32 10.32
CA HIS A 36 7.43 -6.62 9.16
C HIS A 36 8.87 -7.06 8.93
N GLU A 37 9.32 -6.93 7.69
CA GLU A 37 10.72 -7.09 7.30
C GLU A 37 11.57 -5.92 7.82
N GLU A 38 12.87 -6.14 8.00
CA GLU A 38 13.80 -5.15 8.55
C GLU A 38 14.04 -3.94 7.62
N GLU A 39 13.63 -4.01 6.35
CA GLU A 39 13.78 -2.94 5.37
C GLU A 39 12.43 -2.54 4.75
N ALA A 40 12.28 -1.24 4.48
CA ALA A 40 11.21 -0.71 3.64
C ALA A 40 11.77 -0.26 2.30
N GLU A 41 10.91 -0.02 1.31
CA GLU A 41 11.25 0.77 0.13
C GLU A 41 10.53 2.11 0.18
N VAL A 42 11.31 3.19 0.28
CA VAL A 42 10.80 4.56 0.26
C VAL A 42 11.07 5.16 -1.12
N GLY A 43 10.07 5.83 -1.68
CA GLY A 43 10.13 6.35 -3.04
C GLY A 43 9.37 7.66 -3.23
N PHE A 44 9.76 8.42 -4.24
CA PHE A 44 8.94 9.47 -4.83
C PHE A 44 8.82 9.16 -6.32
N ILE A 45 7.68 8.61 -6.75
CA ILE A 45 7.51 8.02 -8.08
C ILE A 45 6.41 8.72 -8.89
N LYS A 46 6.03 8.14 -10.05
CA LYS A 46 4.94 8.66 -10.90
C LYS A 46 3.69 9.03 -10.10
N PHE A 47 3.38 8.28 -9.06
CA PHE A 47 2.19 8.44 -8.24
C PHE A 47 2.44 9.20 -6.92
N GLY A 48 3.56 9.93 -6.82
CA GLY A 48 3.93 10.75 -5.67
C GLY A 48 4.74 9.97 -4.65
N ASN A 49 4.58 10.34 -3.38
CA ASN A 49 5.25 9.64 -2.27
C ASN A 49 4.76 8.19 -2.21
N ALA A 50 5.70 7.27 -2.12
CA ALA A 50 5.47 5.85 -1.99
C ALA A 50 6.26 5.28 -0.81
N PHE A 51 5.63 4.34 -0.12
CA PHE A 51 6.25 3.57 0.95
C PHE A 51 5.83 2.12 0.74
N ASN A 52 6.76 1.21 0.49
CA ASN A 52 6.47 -0.20 0.34
C ASN A 52 7.12 -0.96 1.50
N ILE A 53 6.42 -1.96 2.02
CA ILE A 53 6.91 -2.77 3.13
C ILE A 53 6.34 -4.16 3.03
N ARG A 54 7.16 -5.14 3.40
CA ARG A 54 6.72 -6.53 3.53
C ARG A 54 6.12 -6.72 4.91
N LEU A 55 4.84 -7.08 4.94
CA LEU A 55 4.12 -7.41 6.15
C LEU A 55 3.73 -8.88 6.15
N SER A 56 3.87 -9.51 7.31
CA SER A 56 3.42 -10.87 7.54
C SER A 56 2.28 -10.88 8.54
N PHE A 57 1.19 -11.55 8.19
CA PHE A 57 -0.02 -11.64 9.00
C PHE A 57 -0.21 -13.07 9.48
N LEU A 58 -0.48 -13.23 10.78
CA LEU A 58 -0.78 -14.52 11.39
C LEU A 58 -2.05 -14.41 12.21
N SER A 59 -3.09 -15.16 11.85
CA SER A 59 -4.29 -15.23 12.67
C SER A 59 -4.32 -16.49 13.53
N ARG A 60 -4.42 -16.33 14.86
CA ARG A 60 -4.29 -17.47 15.81
C ARG A 60 -5.61 -18.15 16.20
N ARG A 61 -6.74 -17.44 16.10
CA ARG A 61 -8.03 -17.94 16.61
C ARG A 61 -8.96 -18.40 15.50
N LYS A 62 -9.13 -17.55 14.49
CA LYS A 62 -10.07 -17.70 13.37
C LYS A 62 -9.45 -17.03 12.14
N HIS A 63 -9.80 -17.45 10.93
CA HIS A 63 -9.41 -16.66 9.75
C HIS A 63 -9.95 -15.23 9.88
N ALA A 64 -9.26 -14.27 9.25
CA ALA A 64 -9.62 -12.88 9.32
C ALA A 64 -9.46 -12.21 7.96
N LEU A 65 -10.47 -11.48 7.52
CA LEU A 65 -10.40 -10.68 6.31
C LEU A 65 -9.90 -9.27 6.64
N ILE A 66 -8.76 -8.91 6.05
CA ILE A 66 -8.22 -7.55 6.07
C ILE A 66 -8.64 -6.88 4.78
N ASP A 67 -9.39 -5.79 4.83
CA ASP A 67 -9.96 -5.09 3.68
C ASP A 67 -9.47 -3.65 3.53
N ASN A 68 -8.70 -3.15 4.50
CA ASN A 68 -8.05 -1.85 4.42
C ASN A 68 -6.80 -1.80 5.30
N ILE A 69 -5.74 -1.19 4.76
CA ILE A 69 -4.53 -0.86 5.52
C ILE A 69 -4.15 0.59 5.23
N GLU A 70 -4.05 1.37 6.29
CA GLU A 70 -3.63 2.77 6.25
C GLU A 70 -2.31 2.95 6.99
N LEU A 71 -1.37 3.64 6.36
CA LEU A 71 -0.08 3.94 6.96
C LEU A 71 -0.05 5.43 7.32
N CYS A 72 0.01 5.72 8.62
CA CYS A 72 0.15 7.06 9.16
C CYS A 72 1.63 7.30 9.49
N ILE A 73 2.31 8.14 8.70
CA ILE A 73 3.72 8.50 8.92
C ILE A 73 3.77 9.89 9.54
N THR A 74 4.53 10.04 10.61
CA THR A 74 4.87 11.34 11.20
C THR A 74 6.35 11.63 10.94
N ASP A 75 6.63 12.79 10.36
CA ASP A 75 8.01 13.24 10.09
C ASP A 75 8.67 13.81 11.36
N LYS A 76 9.98 14.09 11.28
CA LYS A 76 10.75 14.68 12.39
C LYS A 76 10.21 16.04 12.86
N ASP A 77 9.52 16.77 11.98
CA ASP A 77 8.96 18.08 12.26
C ASP A 77 7.55 17.97 12.87
N GLY A 78 7.02 16.74 13.02
CA GLY A 78 5.70 16.44 13.58
C GLY A 78 4.56 16.47 12.55
N ALA A 79 4.86 16.61 11.26
CA ALA A 79 3.85 16.60 10.20
C ALA A 79 3.34 15.17 9.96
N ASN A 80 2.02 15.03 9.89
CA ASN A 80 1.36 13.74 9.67
C ASN A 80 0.99 13.55 8.20
N HIS A 81 1.33 12.37 7.68
CA HIS A 81 1.10 11.98 6.30
C HIS A 81 0.38 10.63 6.26
N THR A 82 -0.81 10.62 5.66
CA THR A 82 -1.59 9.40 5.48
C THR A 82 -1.35 8.80 4.11
N PHE A 83 -1.03 7.52 4.10
CA PHE A 83 -0.93 6.70 2.92
C PHE A 83 -1.95 5.57 3.00
N LYS A 84 -2.47 5.16 1.84
CA LYS A 84 -3.33 3.98 1.72
C LYS A 84 -2.63 2.91 0.92
N TRP A 85 -2.90 1.65 1.26
CA TRP A 85 -2.49 0.54 0.43
C TRP A 85 -3.11 0.67 -0.97
N ILE A 86 -2.34 0.41 -2.03
CA ILE A 86 -2.82 0.51 -3.42
C ILE A 86 -2.70 -0.84 -4.10
N TRP A 87 -1.62 -1.55 -3.81
CA TRP A 87 -1.34 -2.86 -4.36
C TRP A 87 -0.60 -3.69 -3.32
N TYR A 88 -0.65 -4.99 -3.50
CA TYR A 88 0.25 -5.91 -2.83
C TYR A 88 0.74 -6.95 -3.82
N SER A 89 1.91 -7.52 -3.56
CA SER A 89 2.44 -8.64 -4.32
C SER A 89 2.74 -9.82 -3.40
N GLU A 90 2.67 -11.00 -4.01
CA GLU A 90 2.99 -12.26 -3.36
C GLU A 90 4.14 -12.90 -4.14
N THR A 91 5.20 -13.30 -3.43
CA THR A 91 6.26 -14.11 -4.01
C THR A 91 5.68 -15.50 -4.26
N LEU A 92 5.58 -15.92 -5.54
CA LEU A 92 5.04 -17.22 -5.90
C LEU A 92 6.12 -18.28 -5.97
N TYR A 93 7.26 -17.95 -6.59
CA TYR A 93 8.40 -18.86 -6.76
C TYR A 93 9.70 -18.07 -6.77
N GLU A 94 10.70 -18.62 -6.10
CA GLU A 94 12.11 -18.24 -6.27
C GLU A 94 12.78 -19.33 -7.10
N LEU A 95 13.05 -19.02 -8.38
CA LEU A 95 13.85 -19.89 -9.22
C LEU A 95 15.32 -19.61 -8.91
N GLN A 96 15.97 -20.54 -8.20
CA GLN A 96 17.42 -20.53 -8.06
C GLN A 96 18.03 -21.01 -9.39
N ALA A 97 18.53 -20.08 -10.21
CA ALA A 97 19.36 -20.42 -11.35
C ALA A 97 20.84 -20.17 -10.99
N PRO A 98 21.81 -20.86 -11.65
CA PRO A 98 23.23 -20.78 -11.28
C PRO A 98 23.88 -19.39 -11.41
N ILE A 99 23.20 -18.42 -12.03
CA ILE A 99 23.76 -17.10 -12.39
C ILE A 99 22.90 -15.94 -11.85
N VAL A 100 21.57 -16.08 -11.84
CA VAL A 100 20.64 -15.06 -11.33
C VAL A 100 19.42 -15.74 -10.73
N ASN A 101 19.09 -15.43 -9.47
CA ASN A 101 17.81 -15.85 -8.89
C ASN A 101 16.68 -15.04 -9.55
N ALA A 102 15.70 -15.72 -10.12
CA ALA A 102 14.52 -15.09 -10.70
C ALA A 102 13.33 -15.28 -9.77
N THR A 103 12.88 -14.20 -9.14
CA THR A 103 11.69 -14.20 -8.28
C THR A 103 10.48 -13.81 -9.11
N MET A 104 9.52 -14.72 -9.28
CA MET A 104 8.23 -14.39 -9.89
C MET A 104 7.25 -13.94 -8.81
N ALA A 105 6.86 -12.67 -8.86
CA ALA A 105 5.87 -12.10 -7.96
C ALA A 105 4.58 -11.76 -8.73
N LYS A 106 3.43 -12.09 -8.14
CA LYS A 106 2.12 -11.68 -8.68
C LYS A 106 1.66 -10.41 -7.96
N GLN A 107 1.75 -9.27 -8.63
CA GLN A 107 1.22 -8.00 -8.14
C GLN A 107 -0.28 -7.90 -8.44
N GLN A 108 -1.05 -7.43 -7.46
CA GLN A 108 -2.50 -7.26 -7.52
C GLN A 108 -2.90 -5.94 -6.87
N ASN A 109 -4.01 -5.36 -7.32
CA ASN A 109 -4.59 -4.20 -6.65
C ASN A 109 -5.09 -4.60 -5.26
N ALA A 110 -4.89 -3.72 -4.28
CA ALA A 110 -5.29 -3.98 -2.91
C ALA A 110 -6.82 -3.89 -2.78
N ILE A 111 -7.45 -5.02 -2.45
CA ILE A 111 -8.90 -5.13 -2.20
C ILE A 111 -9.11 -5.75 -0.84
N ALA A 112 -8.58 -6.96 -0.65
CA ALA A 112 -8.60 -7.65 0.63
C ALA A 112 -7.46 -8.67 0.71
N ILE A 113 -7.01 -8.98 1.92
CA ILE A 113 -6.06 -10.03 2.26
C ILE A 113 -6.75 -10.98 3.24
N ASN A 114 -6.78 -12.27 2.91
CA ASN A 114 -7.29 -13.29 3.82
C ASN A 114 -6.16 -13.82 4.71
N ALA A 115 -6.17 -13.47 5.99
CA ALA A 115 -5.27 -14.02 7.00
C ALA A 115 -5.81 -15.36 7.50
N TYR A 116 -5.25 -16.44 6.98
CA TYR A 116 -5.64 -17.79 7.36
C TYR A 116 -5.30 -18.11 8.83
N LYS A 117 -6.10 -19.00 9.42
CA LYS A 117 -5.84 -19.49 10.77
C LYS A 117 -4.55 -20.32 10.79
N ASP A 118 -3.65 -20.00 11.73
CA ASP A 118 -2.40 -20.70 12.01
C ASP A 118 -1.42 -20.80 10.82
N ILE A 119 -1.61 -19.99 9.78
CA ILE A 119 -0.71 -19.88 8.63
C ILE A 119 -0.20 -18.44 8.59
N LEU A 120 1.12 -18.28 8.57
CA LEU A 120 1.77 -17.00 8.35
C LEU A 120 1.70 -16.69 6.85
N ILE A 121 1.03 -15.60 6.49
CA ILE A 121 1.00 -15.10 5.13
C ILE A 121 1.87 -13.85 5.00
N GLU A 122 2.70 -13.81 3.98
CA GLU A 122 3.57 -12.68 3.69
C GLU A 122 3.08 -11.94 2.45
N LYS A 123 3.10 -10.61 2.50
CA LYS A 123 2.65 -9.72 1.43
C LYS A 123 3.58 -8.51 1.36
N PHE A 124 4.07 -8.21 0.16
CA PHE A 124 4.76 -6.95 -0.09
C PHE A 124 3.75 -5.89 -0.49
N ILE A 125 3.52 -4.89 0.35
CA ILE A 125 2.42 -3.95 0.22
C ILE A 125 2.96 -2.58 -0.15
N GLY A 126 2.40 -2.00 -1.21
CA GLY A 126 2.72 -0.65 -1.65
C GLY A 126 1.70 0.37 -1.19
N PHE A 127 2.17 1.40 -0.50
CA PHE A 127 1.38 2.51 0.01
C PHE A 127 1.65 3.79 -0.78
N GLN A 128 0.61 4.55 -1.06
CA GLN A 128 0.71 5.86 -1.72
C GLN A 128 -0.19 6.90 -1.05
N SER A 129 0.14 8.16 -1.26
CA SER A 129 -0.64 9.29 -0.74
C SER A 129 -1.94 9.49 -1.54
N PRO A 130 -3.13 9.32 -0.93
CA PRO A 130 -4.40 9.52 -1.63
C PRO A 130 -4.58 10.95 -2.12
N SER A 131 -4.19 11.94 -1.31
CA SER A 131 -4.33 13.36 -1.65
C SER A 131 -3.51 13.73 -2.89
N PHE A 132 -2.31 13.16 -3.04
CA PHE A 132 -1.50 13.35 -4.25
C PHE A 132 -2.15 12.69 -5.46
N LEU A 133 -2.64 11.45 -5.32
CA LEU A 133 -3.29 10.71 -6.40
C LEU A 133 -4.52 11.45 -6.95
N ASP A 134 -5.37 11.93 -6.05
CA ASP A 134 -6.58 12.69 -6.42
C ASP A 134 -6.22 14.00 -7.10
N ARG A 135 -5.24 14.73 -6.57
CA ARG A 135 -4.81 16.00 -7.17
C ARG A 135 -4.16 15.79 -8.53
N ARG A 136 -3.28 14.79 -8.68
CA ARG A 136 -2.68 14.40 -9.96
C ARG A 136 -3.76 14.04 -10.97
N LYS A 137 -4.75 13.24 -10.58
CA LYS A 137 -5.88 12.83 -11.43
C LYS A 137 -6.64 14.07 -11.94
N GLN A 138 -6.98 15.01 -11.06
CA GLN A 138 -7.66 16.26 -11.45
C GLN A 138 -6.84 17.09 -12.45
N LEU A 139 -5.54 17.30 -12.18
CA LEU A 139 -4.67 18.08 -13.07
C LEU A 139 -4.45 17.38 -14.41
N ALA A 140 -4.29 16.06 -14.42
CA ALA A 140 -4.18 15.26 -15.63
C ALA A 140 -5.45 15.37 -16.50
N TYR A 141 -6.65 15.34 -15.90
CA TYR A 141 -7.88 15.58 -16.65
C TYR A 141 -7.93 16.96 -17.28
N LYS A 142 -7.58 18.01 -16.53
CA LYS A 142 -7.53 19.38 -17.07
C LYS A 142 -6.57 19.50 -18.25
N LEU A 143 -5.36 18.93 -18.12
CA LEU A 143 -4.37 18.92 -19.18
C LEU A 143 -4.84 18.15 -20.41
N ASN A 144 -5.45 16.97 -20.23
CA ASN A 144 -6.03 16.20 -21.34
C ASN A 144 -7.13 16.99 -22.05
N SER A 145 -8.05 17.62 -21.31
CA SER A 145 -9.10 18.46 -21.91
C SER A 145 -8.52 19.63 -22.70
N PHE A 146 -7.45 20.27 -22.19
CA PHE A 146 -6.74 21.31 -22.92
C PHE A 146 -6.13 20.79 -24.22
N ILE A 147 -5.46 19.63 -24.19
CA ILE A 147 -4.84 19.00 -25.36
C ILE A 147 -5.89 18.64 -26.42
N GLU A 148 -7.02 18.05 -26.02
CA GLU A 148 -8.11 17.70 -26.93
C GLU A 148 -8.78 18.93 -27.57
N ASN A 149 -8.91 20.03 -26.81
CA ASN A 149 -9.39 21.29 -27.39
C ASN A 149 -8.42 21.83 -28.45
N GLN A 150 -7.11 21.77 -28.21
CA GLN A 150 -6.11 22.19 -29.21
C GLN A 150 -6.11 21.29 -30.46
N ARG A 151 -6.34 19.98 -30.29
CA ARG A 151 -6.53 19.04 -31.41
C ARG A 151 -7.68 19.47 -32.33
N THR A 152 -8.79 19.86 -31.73
CA THR A 152 -10.02 20.26 -32.45
C THR A 152 -9.82 21.57 -33.24
N VAL A 153 -8.96 22.47 -32.76
CA VAL A 153 -8.68 23.78 -33.38
C VAL A 153 -7.58 23.71 -34.46
N GLY A 154 -6.93 22.56 -34.64
CA GLY A 154 -6.17 22.27 -35.87
C GLY A 154 -4.65 22.36 -35.79
N GLN A 155 -4.04 22.44 -34.61
CA GLN A 155 -2.59 22.22 -34.44
C GLN A 155 -2.27 21.85 -32.99
N ILE A 156 -1.73 20.64 -32.77
CA ILE A 156 -1.05 20.31 -31.52
C ILE A 156 0.38 20.82 -31.65
N ASP A 157 0.71 21.91 -30.98
CA ASP A 157 2.10 22.29 -30.75
C ASP A 157 2.53 21.76 -29.38
N ALA A 158 3.50 20.83 -29.37
CA ALA A 158 4.12 20.31 -28.15
C ALA A 158 4.65 21.44 -27.25
N ASP A 159 5.15 22.52 -27.84
CA ASP A 159 5.65 23.67 -27.10
C ASP A 159 4.53 24.56 -26.56
N ALA A 160 3.34 24.56 -27.19
CA ALA A 160 2.16 25.18 -26.61
C ALA A 160 1.67 24.41 -25.37
N ILE A 161 1.71 23.06 -25.39
CA ILE A 161 1.39 22.23 -24.22
C ILE A 161 2.37 22.51 -23.09
N ARG A 162 3.69 22.54 -23.34
CA ARG A 162 4.71 22.83 -22.30
C ARG A 162 4.56 24.22 -21.67
N ARG A 163 4.08 25.19 -22.44
CA ARG A 163 3.83 26.57 -21.98
C ARG A 163 2.48 26.74 -21.29
N SER A 164 1.58 25.76 -21.38
CA SER A 164 0.25 25.81 -20.76
C SER A 164 0.33 25.90 -19.24
N ASN A 165 -0.68 26.52 -18.63
CA ASN A 165 -0.76 26.58 -17.18
C ASN A 165 -1.04 25.19 -16.59
N GLU A 166 -1.85 24.37 -17.28
CA GLU A 166 -2.24 23.02 -16.90
C GLU A 166 -1.02 22.11 -16.74
N TYR A 167 -0.10 22.13 -17.71
CA TYR A 167 1.15 21.38 -17.64
C TYR A 167 2.06 21.87 -16.49
N ASN A 168 2.18 23.20 -16.34
CA ASN A 168 2.99 23.78 -15.27
C ASN A 168 2.42 23.51 -13.87
N GLU A 169 1.11 23.47 -13.71
CA GLU A 169 0.45 23.05 -12.46
C GLU A 169 0.79 21.60 -12.11
N LEU A 170 0.78 20.70 -13.11
CA LEU A 170 1.17 19.31 -12.90
C LEU A 170 2.64 19.22 -12.47
N LEU A 171 3.57 19.93 -13.12
CA LEU A 171 4.97 19.96 -12.71
C LEU A 171 5.18 20.52 -11.29
N ARG A 172 4.46 21.60 -10.95
CA ARG A 172 4.50 22.19 -9.60
C ARG A 172 4.02 21.21 -8.54
N LEU A 173 3.02 20.38 -8.84
CA LEU A 173 2.57 19.32 -7.95
C LEU A 173 3.75 18.39 -7.59
N TYR A 174 4.51 17.89 -8.56
CA TYR A 174 5.65 17.01 -8.27
C TYR A 174 6.76 17.70 -7.49
N LYS A 175 7.12 18.94 -7.86
CA LYS A 175 8.19 19.68 -7.20
C LYS A 175 7.90 19.96 -5.73
N ASN A 176 6.63 20.17 -5.38
CA ASN A 176 6.25 20.65 -4.04
C ASN A 176 5.66 19.56 -3.13
N SER A 177 5.43 18.35 -3.63
CA SER A 177 4.72 17.30 -2.86
C SER A 177 5.61 16.26 -2.21
N MET A 178 6.93 16.31 -2.41
CA MET A 178 7.83 15.36 -1.78
C MET A 178 7.91 15.62 -0.27
N ILE A 179 7.54 14.63 0.53
CA ILE A 179 7.51 14.74 2.01
C ILE A 179 8.80 14.21 2.66
N TRP A 180 9.61 13.49 1.91
CA TRP A 180 10.81 12.83 2.42
C TRP A 180 11.92 13.85 2.67
N LYS A 181 12.44 13.85 3.89
CA LYS A 181 13.45 14.74 4.43
C LYS A 181 14.41 13.91 5.28
N THR A 182 15.59 14.44 5.54
CA THR A 182 16.57 13.77 6.41
C THR A 182 16.06 13.78 7.84
N GLY A 183 16.09 12.63 8.51
CA GLY A 183 15.76 12.49 9.93
C GLY A 183 14.92 11.26 10.24
N ASP A 184 14.45 11.23 11.48
CA ASP A 184 13.68 10.11 12.03
C ASP A 184 12.20 10.25 11.69
N TYR A 185 11.58 9.10 11.42
CA TYR A 185 10.16 8.97 11.13
C TYR A 185 9.53 7.94 12.07
N SER A 186 8.30 8.23 12.49
CA SER A 186 7.42 7.28 13.14
C SER A 186 6.31 6.87 12.19
N ALA A 187 5.95 5.59 12.19
CA ALA A 187 4.88 5.09 11.36
C ALA A 187 3.95 4.18 12.16
N ILE A 188 2.65 4.32 11.91
CA ILE A 188 1.59 3.49 12.48
C ILE A 188 0.79 2.91 11.32
N CYS A 189 0.88 1.60 11.15
CA CYS A 189 0.09 0.83 10.22
C CYS A 189 -1.24 0.45 10.90
N LYS A 190 -2.33 1.05 10.46
CA LYS A 190 -3.70 0.77 10.91
C LYS A 190 -4.32 -0.25 9.97
N ILE A 191 -4.63 -1.43 10.49
CA ILE A 191 -5.13 -2.58 9.74
C ILE A 191 -6.57 -2.81 10.15
N HIS A 192 -7.49 -2.68 9.21
CA HIS A 192 -8.90 -2.93 9.43
C HIS A 192 -9.21 -4.43 9.27
N ILE A 193 -10.03 -4.97 10.17
CA ILE A 193 -10.49 -6.35 10.14
C ILE A 193 -12.00 -6.34 9.90
N ALA A 194 -12.40 -6.73 8.69
CA ALA A 194 -13.79 -6.64 8.22
C ALA A 194 -14.75 -7.49 9.09
N ASP A 195 -14.32 -8.68 9.51
CA ASP A 195 -15.16 -9.62 10.27
C ASP A 195 -15.59 -9.09 11.64
N THR A 196 -14.82 -8.16 12.22
CA THR A 196 -15.07 -7.62 13.57
C THR A 196 -15.28 -6.11 13.60
N ASP A 197 -15.12 -5.42 12.46
CA ASP A 197 -15.15 -3.96 12.37
C ASP A 197 -14.19 -3.30 13.38
N THR A 198 -12.98 -3.85 13.47
CA THR A 198 -11.95 -3.39 14.41
C THR A 198 -10.66 -3.06 13.72
N TYR A 199 -9.91 -2.11 14.30
CA TYR A 199 -8.57 -1.75 13.84
C TYR A 199 -7.50 -2.33 14.75
N MET A 200 -6.51 -2.95 14.14
CA MET A 200 -5.22 -3.27 14.74
C MET A 200 -4.21 -2.18 14.37
N GLN A 201 -3.26 -1.92 15.27
CA GLN A 201 -2.14 -1.03 14.99
C GLN A 201 -0.82 -1.78 15.09
N HIS A 202 0.06 -1.54 14.13
CA HIS A 202 1.43 -2.01 14.11
C HIS A 202 2.35 -0.82 13.89
N SER A 203 3.24 -0.56 14.85
CA SER A 203 4.04 0.68 14.90
C SER A 203 5.52 0.38 14.70
N PHE A 204 6.20 1.25 13.96
CA PHE A 204 7.63 1.13 13.69
C PHE A 204 8.27 2.49 13.40
N LYS A 205 9.60 2.55 13.48
CA LYS A 205 10.42 3.71 13.16
C LYS A 205 11.39 3.40 12.05
N PHE A 206 11.74 4.42 11.28
CA PHE A 206 12.82 4.37 10.29
C PHE A 206 13.50 5.74 10.21
N ARG A 207 14.68 5.79 9.61
CA ARG A 207 15.43 7.03 9.42
C ARG A 207 15.87 7.14 7.97
N LEU A 208 15.80 8.36 7.43
CA LEU A 208 16.38 8.69 6.13
C LEU A 208 17.62 9.55 6.31
N SER A 209 18.69 9.17 5.61
CA SER A 209 19.94 9.93 5.50
C SER A 209 19.87 11.00 4.42
N ASP A 210 20.81 11.94 4.43
CA ASP A 210 20.92 12.99 3.40
C ASP A 210 21.12 12.38 2.00
N ILE A 211 21.94 11.34 1.89
CA ILE A 211 22.23 10.67 0.62
C ILE A 211 20.97 10.01 0.04
N GLU A 212 20.16 9.39 0.89
CA GLU A 212 18.89 8.79 0.49
C GLU A 212 17.90 9.86 0.00
N VAL A 213 17.76 10.96 0.73
CA VAL A 213 16.86 12.06 0.36
C VAL A 213 17.30 12.70 -0.95
N GLU A 214 18.60 12.95 -1.15
CA GLU A 214 19.12 13.45 -2.43
C GLU A 214 18.90 12.48 -3.58
N THR A 215 18.97 11.17 -3.31
CA THR A 215 18.64 10.12 -4.29
C THR A 215 17.17 10.20 -4.71
N LEU A 216 16.26 10.36 -3.74
CA LEU A 216 14.82 10.50 -4.02
C LEU A 216 14.49 11.79 -4.76
N LYS A 217 15.20 12.89 -4.50
CA LYS A 217 15.00 14.18 -5.22
C LYS A 217 15.27 14.05 -6.72
N LYS A 218 16.19 13.18 -7.14
CA LYS A 218 16.44 12.92 -8.58
C LYS A 218 15.21 12.39 -9.30
N ASN A 219 14.30 11.72 -8.59
CA ASN A 219 13.05 11.25 -9.17
C ASN A 219 12.09 12.39 -9.54
N ILE A 220 12.23 13.60 -8.98
CA ILE A 220 11.41 14.75 -9.38
C ILE A 220 11.68 15.10 -10.84
N GLU A 221 12.96 15.12 -11.24
CA GLU A 221 13.36 15.35 -12.64
C GLU A 221 12.98 14.18 -13.53
N PHE A 222 13.06 12.94 -13.03
CA PHE A 222 12.58 11.78 -13.78
C PHE A 222 11.05 11.84 -14.00
N ALA A 223 10.29 12.26 -12.99
CA ALA A 223 8.84 12.43 -13.11
C ALA A 223 8.45 13.44 -14.18
N ARG A 224 9.22 14.52 -14.35
CA ARG A 224 9.04 15.45 -15.47
C ARG A 224 9.16 14.76 -16.83
N LYS A 225 10.19 13.93 -17.03
CA LYS A 225 10.36 13.15 -18.27
C LYS A 225 9.18 12.20 -18.51
N ILE A 226 8.68 11.56 -17.44
CA ILE A 226 7.51 10.69 -17.51
C ILE A 226 6.26 11.46 -17.95
N ILE A 227 6.06 12.67 -17.42
CA ILE A 227 4.93 13.53 -17.80
C ILE A 227 5.06 13.96 -19.27
N ASP A 228 6.26 14.32 -19.73
CA ASP A 228 6.49 14.66 -21.14
C ASP A 228 6.11 13.50 -22.07
N VAL A 229 6.54 12.28 -21.75
CA VAL A 229 6.15 11.11 -22.54
C VAL A 229 4.65 10.84 -22.43
N GLU A 230 4.06 10.93 -21.24
CA GLU A 230 2.64 10.64 -21.01
C GLU A 230 1.70 11.57 -21.79
N PHE A 231 2.02 12.86 -21.89
CA PHE A 231 1.10 13.86 -22.46
C PHE A 231 1.55 14.47 -23.80
N ILE A 232 2.84 14.42 -24.14
CA ILE A 232 3.39 15.07 -25.34
C ILE A 232 3.87 14.03 -26.35
N ASN A 233 4.71 13.08 -25.93
CA ASN A 233 5.32 12.08 -26.81
C ASN A 233 5.05 10.63 -26.35
N PRO A 234 3.82 10.10 -26.46
CA PRO A 234 3.49 8.76 -25.95
C PRO A 234 4.26 7.61 -26.58
N GLN A 235 4.83 7.80 -27.76
CA GLN A 235 5.63 6.80 -28.48
C GLN A 235 7.10 6.75 -28.03
N GLN A 236 7.55 7.75 -27.27
CA GLN A 236 8.93 7.82 -26.81
C GLN A 236 9.16 6.78 -25.70
N GLN A 237 10.17 5.92 -25.88
CA GLN A 237 10.63 5.06 -24.80
C GLN A 237 11.36 5.89 -23.74
N ILE A 238 11.04 5.63 -22.47
CA ILE A 238 11.73 6.25 -21.35
C ILE A 238 12.87 5.34 -20.94
N GLU A 239 14.09 5.86 -21.02
CA GLU A 239 15.26 5.23 -20.41
C GLU A 239 15.41 5.68 -18.95
N GLY A 240 15.63 4.71 -18.06
CA GLY A 240 15.82 4.93 -16.63
C GLY A 240 14.76 4.27 -15.76
N THR A 241 15.02 4.22 -14.46
CA THR A 241 14.15 3.60 -13.46
C THR A 241 13.95 4.55 -12.29
N TRP A 242 12.85 4.36 -11.57
CA TRP A 242 12.63 5.05 -10.30
C TRP A 242 13.68 4.63 -9.29
N LEU A 243 14.27 5.61 -8.62
CA LEU A 243 15.20 5.35 -7.53
C LEU A 243 14.41 5.12 -6.24
N TRP A 244 14.77 4.07 -5.53
CA TRP A 244 14.19 3.71 -4.23
C TRP A 244 15.30 3.72 -3.19
N THR A 245 14.95 4.11 -1.98
CA THR A 245 15.83 4.03 -0.81
C THR A 245 15.33 2.95 0.12
N LYS A 246 16.24 2.25 0.79
CA LYS A 246 15.92 1.10 1.63
C LYS A 246 16.29 1.33 3.08
N PRO A 247 15.55 2.20 3.80
CA PRO A 247 15.85 2.44 5.20
C PRO A 247 15.51 1.22 6.04
N SER A 248 16.35 0.95 7.04
CA SER A 248 16.06 -0.05 8.05
C SER A 248 14.90 0.41 8.93
N ILE A 249 14.07 -0.54 9.32
CA ILE A 249 12.87 -0.36 10.14
C ILE A 249 13.05 -1.09 11.46
N ILE A 250 12.60 -0.46 12.55
CA ILE A 250 12.70 -1.00 13.89
C ILE A 250 11.32 -0.93 14.55
N ASN A 251 10.91 -1.99 15.26
CA ASN A 251 9.70 -2.00 16.08
C ASN A 251 9.71 -0.85 17.10
N MET A 252 8.55 -0.26 17.35
CA MET A 252 8.34 0.67 18.47
C MET A 252 7.96 -0.02 19.76
#